data_AF-A0A931P576-F1
#
_entry.id   AF-A0A931P576-F1
#
_cell.length_a   1.000
_cell.length_b   1.000
_cell.length_c   1.000
_cell.angle_alpha   90.00
_cell.angle_beta   90.00
_cell.angle_gamma   90.00
#
_symmetry.space_group_name_H-M   'P 1'
#
loop_
_entity.id
_entity.type
_entity.pdbx_description
1 polymer ?
#
loop_
_entity_poly.entity_id
_entity_poly.type
_entity_poly.pdbx_seq_one_letter_code
_entity_poly.pdbx_strand_id
1 'polypeptide(L)'
;MSALLHGPSPGAENEPPENPAIQARNARLGLRLFAVYGVIYGIYVVAGAFLPGVMKVALAGVNVAVVWGFGLIILAFVMAIVYGRLCDRPMAGTEEKGAPR
;
A
#
# COMPACT_ATOMS: atom_id res chain seq x y z
N MET A 1 10.71 25.89 36.55
CA MET A 1 10.70 24.53 37.15
C MET A 1 9.33 23.89 36.89
N SER A 2 9.11 23.33 35.69
CA SER A 2 7.87 22.60 35.32
C SER A 2 8.07 21.70 34.09
N ALA A 3 9.25 21.08 33.96
CA ALA A 3 9.62 20.29 32.77
C ALA A 3 9.77 18.78 33.07
N LEU A 4 9.12 18.24 34.11
CA LEU A 4 9.37 16.86 34.56
C LEU A 4 8.14 16.15 35.18
N LEU A 5 6.97 16.19 34.54
CA LEU A 5 5.85 15.29 34.87
C LEU A 5 5.25 14.59 33.64
N HIS A 6 6.08 14.21 32.68
CA HIS A 6 5.75 13.09 31.80
C HIS A 6 6.80 12.00 32.06
N GLY A 7 6.49 11.07 32.96
CA GLY A 7 7.27 9.84 33.10
C GLY A 7 7.19 9.03 31.80
N PRO A 8 8.17 8.15 31.52
CA PRO A 8 8.08 7.22 30.39
C PRO A 8 6.72 6.53 30.39
N SER A 9 6.06 6.52 29.24
CA SER A 9 4.77 5.83 29.09
C SER A 9 4.92 4.39 29.58
N PRO A 10 4.04 3.87 30.47
CA PRO A 10 4.06 2.48 30.98
C PRO A 10 3.94 1.36 29.92
N GLY A 11 4.06 1.69 28.63
CA GLY A 11 4.15 0.74 27.52
C GLY A 11 5.49 0.74 26.78
N ALA A 12 6.40 1.70 27.03
CA ALA A 12 7.65 1.81 26.29
C ALA A 12 8.64 0.66 26.57
N GLU A 13 8.46 -0.08 27.66
CA GLU A 13 9.27 -1.25 28.01
C GLU A 13 8.81 -2.56 27.35
N ASN A 14 7.60 -2.58 26.77
CA ASN A 14 6.99 -3.79 26.18
C ASN A 14 6.89 -3.73 24.66
N GLU A 15 7.46 -2.71 24.01
CA GLU A 15 7.49 -2.61 22.55
C GLU A 15 8.65 -3.46 22.02
N PRO A 16 8.40 -4.59 21.32
CA PRO A 16 9.47 -5.41 20.80
C PRO A 16 10.36 -4.57 19.87
N PRO A 17 11.69 -4.78 19.88
CA PRO A 17 12.63 -3.94 19.16
C PRO A 17 12.24 -3.86 17.67
N GLU A 18 12.00 -2.64 17.22
CA GLU A 18 11.68 -2.33 15.83
C GLU A 18 12.80 -2.86 14.91
N ASN A 19 12.50 -3.88 14.11
CA ASN A 19 13.52 -4.50 13.26
C ASN A 19 13.72 -3.67 11.97
N PRO A 20 14.87 -2.98 11.80
CA PRO A 20 15.10 -2.11 10.65
C PRO A 20 15.10 -2.86 9.31
N ALA A 21 15.45 -4.16 9.30
CA ALA A 21 15.44 -4.98 8.09
C ALA A 21 14.00 -5.25 7.60
N ILE A 22 13.05 -5.43 8.51
CA ILE A 22 11.63 -5.64 8.19
C ILE A 22 11.01 -4.35 7.66
N GLN A 23 11.32 -3.20 8.26
CA GLN A 23 10.88 -1.90 7.75
C GLN A 23 11.40 -1.61 6.35
N ALA A 24 12.69 -1.80 6.09
CA ALA A 24 13.27 -1.55 4.77
C ALA A 24 12.64 -2.45 3.70
N ARG A 25 12.29 -3.70 4.03
CA ARG A 25 11.58 -4.62 3.13
C ARG A 25 10.16 -4.12 2.83
N ASN A 26 9.41 -3.77 3.86
CA ASN A 26 8.03 -3.30 3.73
C ASN A 26 7.98 -1.99 2.92
N ALA A 27 8.89 -1.06 3.17
CA ALA A 27 9.03 0.17 2.39
C ALA A 27 9.28 -0.10 0.89
N ARG A 28 10.17 -1.05 0.56
CA ARG A 28 10.41 -1.45 -0.84
C ARG A 28 9.18 -2.07 -1.50
N LEU A 29 8.40 -2.86 -0.77
CA LEU A 29 7.15 -3.44 -1.28
C LEU A 29 6.11 -2.34 -1.53
N GLY A 30 5.91 -1.44 -0.55
CA GLY A 30 4.99 -0.30 -0.68
C GLY A 30 5.35 0.59 -1.85
N LEU A 31 6.65 0.87 -2.06
CA LEU A 31 7.11 1.68 -3.19
C LEU A 31 6.83 1.02 -4.55
N ARG A 32 6.95 -0.31 -4.66
CA ARG A 32 6.61 -1.04 -5.90
C ARG A 32 5.11 -0.96 -6.19
N LEU A 33 4.27 -1.19 -5.17
CA LEU A 33 2.81 -1.08 -5.31
C LEU A 33 2.40 0.35 -5.68
N PHE A 34 2.99 1.35 -5.03
CA PHE A 34 2.79 2.75 -5.37
C PHE A 34 3.21 3.07 -6.81
N ALA A 35 4.36 2.56 -7.26
CA ALA A 35 4.80 2.76 -8.64
C ALA A 35 3.82 2.15 -9.65
N VAL A 36 3.34 0.93 -9.42
CA VAL A 36 2.33 0.29 -10.30
C VAL A 36 1.05 1.11 -10.35
N TYR A 37 0.53 1.54 -9.19
CA TYR A 37 -0.63 2.43 -9.13
C TYR A 37 -0.37 3.75 -9.88
N GLY A 38 0.80 4.35 -9.68
CA GLY A 38 1.21 5.60 -10.32
C GLY A 38 1.24 5.51 -11.84
N VAL A 39 1.72 4.39 -12.41
CA VAL A 39 1.69 4.18 -13.87
C VAL A 39 0.26 4.09 -14.38
N ILE A 40 -0.60 3.30 -13.72
CA ILE A 40 -1.99 3.13 -14.14
C ILE A 40 -2.76 4.46 -14.03
N TYR A 41 -2.55 5.20 -12.95
CA TYR A 41 -3.08 6.54 -12.77
C TYR A 41 -2.57 7.51 -13.83
N GLY A 42 -1.27 7.47 -14.15
CA GLY A 42 -0.67 8.27 -15.20
C GLY A 42 -1.30 8.03 -16.57
N ILE A 43 -1.56 6.77 -16.93
CA ILE A 43 -2.27 6.41 -18.17
C ILE A 43 -3.69 7.01 -18.17
N TYR A 44 -4.41 6.93 -17.04
CA TYR A 44 -5.73 7.55 -16.91
C TYR A 44 -5.67 9.08 -17.09
N VAL A 45 -4.70 9.75 -16.48
CA VAL A 45 -4.50 11.20 -16.61
C VAL A 45 -4.20 11.59 -18.06
N VAL A 46 -3.30 10.86 -18.73
CA VAL A 46 -2.95 11.10 -20.14
C VAL A 46 -4.17 10.86 -21.05
N ALA A 47 -4.91 9.77 -20.84
CA ALA A 47 -6.14 9.50 -21.57
C ALA A 47 -7.20 10.61 -21.36
N GLY A 48 -7.34 11.09 -20.13
CA GLY A 48 -8.20 12.22 -19.79
C GLY A 48 -7.81 13.53 -20.47
N ALA A 49 -6.50 13.79 -20.58
CA ALA A 49 -5.96 15.02 -21.15
C ALA A 49 -6.02 15.06 -22.69
N PHE A 50 -5.68 13.96 -23.36
CA PHE A 50 -5.52 13.92 -24.82
C PHE A 50 -6.69 13.28 -25.57
N LEU A 51 -7.54 12.49 -24.90
CA LEU A 51 -8.71 11.84 -25.51
C LEU A 51 -10.03 12.26 -24.84
N PRO A 52 -10.37 13.57 -24.79
CA PRO A 52 -11.60 14.03 -24.18
C PRO A 52 -12.86 13.47 -24.87
N GLY A 53 -12.76 13.06 -26.15
CA GLY A 53 -13.85 12.43 -26.88
C GLY A 53 -14.28 11.08 -26.30
N VAL A 54 -13.34 10.27 -25.81
CA VAL A 54 -13.63 8.95 -25.22
C VAL A 54 -14.13 9.10 -23.78
N MET A 55 -13.63 10.11 -23.06
CA MET A 55 -14.02 10.41 -21.66
C MET A 55 -15.42 11.02 -21.54
N LYS A 56 -15.91 11.69 -22.59
CA LYS A 56 -17.25 12.29 -22.67
C LYS A 56 -18.35 11.31 -23.09
N VAL A 57 -17.98 10.07 -23.46
CA VAL A 57 -18.98 9.04 -23.73
C VAL A 57 -19.72 8.76 -22.42
N ALA A 58 -21.01 9.04 -22.39
CA ALA A 58 -21.86 8.68 -21.27
C ALA A 58 -22.21 7.20 -21.38
N LEU A 59 -21.70 6.39 -20.46
CA LEU A 59 -22.09 5.00 -20.29
C LEU A 59 -23.16 4.95 -19.18
N ALA A 60 -24.38 4.53 -19.51
CA ALA A 60 -25.50 4.45 -18.55
C ALA A 60 -25.82 5.77 -17.80
N GLY A 61 -25.60 6.93 -18.45
CA GLY A 61 -25.84 8.25 -17.87
C GLY A 61 -24.66 8.85 -17.11
N VAL A 62 -23.52 8.14 -17.05
CA VAL A 62 -22.32 8.58 -16.33
C VAL A 62 -21.12 8.58 -17.29
N ASN A 63 -20.28 9.62 -17.22
CA ASN A 63 -19.11 9.72 -18.08
C ASN A 63 -18.12 8.58 -17.81
N VAL A 64 -17.50 8.06 -18.88
CA VAL A 64 -16.42 7.07 -18.80
C VAL A 64 -15.33 7.51 -17.82
N ALA A 65 -15.03 8.82 -17.75
CA ALA A 65 -14.11 9.38 -16.75
C ALA A 65 -14.45 8.96 -15.30
N VAL A 66 -15.73 9.04 -14.92
CA VAL A 66 -16.17 8.73 -13.56
C VAL A 66 -16.07 7.24 -13.28
N VAL A 67 -16.42 6.39 -14.25
CA VAL A 67 -16.30 4.93 -14.13
C VAL A 67 -14.85 4.51 -13.93
N TRP A 68 -13.93 5.08 -14.70
CA TRP A 68 -12.49 4.82 -14.56
C TRP A 68 -11.92 5.40 -13.26
N GLY A 69 -12.40 6.55 -12.80
CA GLY A 69 -12.07 7.13 -11.50
C GLY A 69 -12.43 6.21 -10.35
N PHE A 70 -13.65 5.66 -10.34
CA PHE A 70 -14.05 4.65 -9.35
C PHE A 70 -13.23 3.36 -9.45
N GLY A 71 -12.87 2.94 -10.67
CA GLY A 71 -11.98 1.80 -10.88
C GLY A 71 -10.61 1.99 -10.22
N LEU A 72 -10.03 3.20 -10.29
CA LEU A 72 -8.76 3.52 -9.65
C LEU A 72 -8.85 3.46 -8.12
N ILE A 73 -9.97 3.90 -7.54
CA ILE A 73 -10.22 3.81 -6.09
C ILE A 73 -10.25 2.34 -5.66
N ILE A 74 -11.00 1.50 -6.38
CA ILE A 74 -11.07 0.06 -6.10
C ILE A 74 -9.68 -0.58 -6.23
N LEU A 75 -8.92 -0.23 -7.26
CA LEU A 75 -7.56 -0.72 -7.45
C LEU A 75 -6.63 -0.34 -6.28
N ALA A 76 -6.71 0.90 -5.79
CA ALA A 76 -5.95 1.34 -4.62
C ALA A 76 -6.31 0.53 -3.36
N PHE A 77 -7.59 0.25 -3.13
CA PHE A 77 -8.03 -0.62 -2.03
C PHE A 77 -7.51 -2.04 -2.16
N VAL A 78 -7.55 -2.63 -3.36
CA VAL A 78 -6.99 -3.97 -3.60
C VAL A 78 -5.49 -3.99 -3.30
N MET A 79 -4.74 -2.98 -3.75
CA MET A 79 -3.31 -2.87 -3.46
C MET A 79 -3.02 -2.70 -1.96
N ALA A 80 -3.84 -1.94 -1.23
CA ALA A 80 -3.71 -1.78 0.22
C ALA A 80 -3.91 -3.13 0.95
N ILE A 81 -4.90 -3.92 0.54
CA ILE A 81 -5.13 -5.25 1.09
C ILE A 81 -3.97 -6.20 0.74
N VAL A 82 -3.47 -6.16 -0.50
CA VAL A 82 -2.32 -6.97 -0.94
C VAL A 82 -1.06 -6.59 -0.15
N TYR A 83 -0.81 -5.29 0.05
CA TYR A 83 0.30 -4.80 0.86
C TYR A 83 0.20 -5.31 2.30
N GLY A 84 -0.97 -5.15 2.93
CA GLY A 84 -1.24 -5.66 4.28
C GLY A 84 -0.91 -7.14 4.40
N ARG A 85 -1.43 -7.98 3.49
CA ARG A 85 -1.11 -9.43 3.49
C ARG A 85 0.36 -9.74 3.23
N LEU A 86 1.05 -8.95 2.40
CA LEU A 86 2.48 -9.15 2.14
C LEU A 86 3.34 -8.76 3.35
N CYS A 87 2.93 -7.73 4.09
CA CYS A 87 3.59 -7.30 5.32
C CYS A 87 3.30 -8.22 6.50
N ASP A 88 2.10 -8.80 6.55
CA ASP A 88 1.66 -9.73 7.61
C ASP A 88 2.29 -11.12 7.52
N ARG A 89 2.87 -11.50 6.38
CA ARG A 89 3.57 -12.80 6.27
C ARG A 89 4.73 -12.82 7.28
N PRO A 90 4.64 -13.64 8.35
CA PRO A 90 5.82 -14.00 9.12
C PRO A 90 6.77 -14.69 8.14
N MET A 91 8.06 -14.70 8.45
CA MET A 91 9.07 -15.41 7.66
C MET A 91 8.83 -16.93 7.67
N ALA A 92 7.76 -17.43 7.02
CA ALA A 92 7.59 -18.82 6.67
C ALA A 92 8.44 -19.07 5.43
N GLY A 93 9.72 -19.32 5.66
CA GLY A 93 10.72 -19.38 4.60
C GLY A 93 12.13 -19.69 5.08
N THR A 94 12.26 -20.53 6.10
CA THR A 94 13.29 -21.58 6.12
C THR A 94 12.68 -22.70 6.95
N GLU A 95 11.85 -23.52 6.30
CA GLU A 95 11.69 -24.89 6.78
C GLU A 95 13.09 -25.47 6.90
N GLU A 96 13.46 -25.77 8.12
CA GLU A 96 14.61 -26.57 8.50
C GLU A 96 14.48 -27.93 7.82
N LYS A 97 15.00 -28.04 6.60
CA LYS A 97 15.36 -29.33 6.02
C LYS A 97 16.62 -29.83 6.74
N GLY A 98 16.44 -30.45 7.91
CA GLY A 98 17.54 -30.99 8.72
C GLY A 98 17.02 -31.82 9.90
N ALA A 99 16.40 -32.97 9.63
CA ALA A 99 17.03 -34.29 9.83
C ALA A 99 16.77 -34.86 11.26
N PRO A 100 16.23 -36.10 11.36
CA PRO A 100 15.95 -36.74 12.64
C PRO A 100 17.25 -37.28 13.26
N ARG A 101 17.50 -36.98 14.55
CA ARG A 101 18.08 -37.91 15.54
C ARG A 101 17.63 -37.55 16.94
#